data_AF-A0A8C9DSU2-F1
#
_entry.id   AF-A0A8C9DSU2-F1
#
_cell.length_a   1.000
_cell.length_b   1.000
_cell.length_c   1.000
_cell.angle_alpha   90.00
_cell.angle_beta   90.00
_cell.angle_gamma   90.00
#
_symmetry.space_group_name_H-M   'P 1'
#
loop_
_entity.id
_entity.type
_entity.pdbx_description
1 polymer ?
#
loop_
_entity_poly.entity_id
_entity_poly.type
_entity_poly.pdbx_seq_one_letter_code
_entity_poly.pdbx_strand_id
1 'polypeptide(L)'
;ITLRKRKMYEEFLSKVSILESLEKWERLTVADALEPVQFEDGEKIVVQGEPGDDFFIITEVACRASCVPRPLHVGGVEVRAWRGPL
;
A
#
# COMPACT_ATOMS: atom_id res chain seq x y z
N ILE A 1 2.27 18.79 0.44
CA ILE A 1 2.93 17.56 0.92
C ILE A 1 4.36 17.87 1.38
N THR A 2 4.73 17.57 2.63
CA THR A 2 6.05 17.91 3.21
C THR A 2 7.16 17.03 2.61
N LEU A 3 8.33 17.63 2.33
CA LEU A 3 9.52 16.98 1.71
C LEU A 3 9.92 15.64 2.35
N ARG A 4 9.65 15.45 3.66
CA ARG A 4 9.94 14.20 4.38
C ARG A 4 9.11 13.02 3.87
N LYS A 5 7.81 13.21 3.59
CA LYS A 5 6.94 12.14 3.07
C LYS A 5 7.40 11.67 1.68
N ARG A 6 7.84 12.60 0.83
CA ARG A 6 8.33 12.28 -0.53
C ARG A 6 9.57 11.39 -0.51
N LYS A 7 10.54 11.66 0.35
CA LYS A 7 11.75 10.80 0.46
C LYS A 7 11.42 9.37 0.90
N MET A 8 10.54 9.21 1.89
CA MET A 8 10.14 7.87 2.35
C MET A 8 9.45 7.07 1.25
N TYR A 9 8.56 7.71 0.47
CA TYR A 9 7.92 7.03 -0.66
C TYR A 9 8.87 6.76 -1.81
N GLU A 10 9.80 7.67 -2.13
CA GLU A 10 10.79 7.44 -3.18
C GLU A 10 11.68 6.23 -2.87
N GLU A 11 12.18 6.11 -1.63
CA GLU A 11 12.95 4.94 -1.18
C GLU A 11 12.12 3.67 -1.17
N PHE A 12 10.84 3.75 -0.79
CA PHE A 12 9.94 2.60 -0.77
C PHE A 12 9.58 2.12 -2.17
N LEU A 13 9.19 3.03 -3.08
CA LEU A 13 8.87 2.72 -4.47
C LEU A 13 10.10 2.16 -5.20
N SER A 14 11.30 2.62 -4.86
CA SER A 14 12.54 2.08 -5.43
C SER A 14 12.86 0.65 -4.97
N LYS A 15 12.27 0.15 -3.88
CA LYS A 15 12.43 -1.25 -3.44
C LYS A 15 11.43 -2.19 -4.12
N VAL A 16 10.37 -1.65 -4.71
CA VAL A 16 9.35 -2.43 -5.41
C VAL A 16 9.79 -2.61 -6.85
N SER A 17 10.18 -3.83 -7.21
CA SER A 17 10.74 -4.16 -8.54
C SER A 17 9.78 -3.84 -9.69
N ILE A 18 8.46 -3.87 -9.46
CA ILE A 18 7.46 -3.55 -10.48
C ILE A 18 7.47 -2.06 -10.87
N LEU A 19 7.92 -1.20 -9.96
CA LEU A 19 7.96 0.27 -10.11
C LEU A 19 9.38 0.76 -10.44
N GLU A 20 10.33 -0.17 -10.57
CA GLU A 20 11.72 0.15 -10.85
C GLU A 20 11.88 0.77 -12.24
N SER A 21 11.06 0.35 -13.21
CA SER A 21 11.05 0.84 -14.59
C SER A 21 10.53 2.27 -14.76
N LEU A 22 9.89 2.84 -13.73
CA LEU A 22 9.32 4.20 -13.78
C LEU A 22 10.39 5.26 -13.56
N GLU A 23 10.35 6.33 -14.36
CA GLU A 23 11.25 7.46 -14.24
C GLU A 23 11.02 8.24 -12.93
N LYS A 24 11.99 9.08 -12.56
CA LYS A 24 11.94 9.84 -11.30
C LYS A 24 10.68 10.70 -11.16
N TRP A 25 10.20 11.27 -12.26
CA TRP A 25 8.98 12.09 -12.26
C TRP A 25 7.71 11.24 -12.15
N GLU A 26 7.67 10.05 -12.76
CA GLU A 26 6.55 9.11 -12.62
C GLU A 26 6.44 8.62 -11.18
N ARG A 27 7.58 8.28 -10.56
CA ARG A 27 7.64 7.90 -9.14
C ARG A 27 7.17 9.04 -8.23
N LEU A 28 7.47 10.29 -8.56
CA LEU A 28 6.97 11.45 -7.82
C LEU A 28 5.45 11.58 -7.95
N THR A 29 4.90 11.38 -9.15
CA THR A 29 3.46 11.39 -9.40
C THR A 29 2.75 10.26 -8.65
N VAL A 30 3.29 9.04 -8.69
CA VAL A 30 2.77 7.90 -7.93
C VAL A 30 2.86 8.19 -6.42
N ALA A 31 4.01 8.68 -5.93
CA ALA A 31 4.18 9.03 -4.52
C ALA A 31 3.22 10.11 -4.03
N ASP A 32 2.82 11.05 -4.90
CA ASP A 32 1.84 12.10 -4.58
C ASP A 32 0.40 11.57 -4.63
N ALA A 33 0.11 10.62 -5.53
CA ALA A 33 -1.19 9.98 -5.69
C ALA A 33 -1.47 8.81 -4.73
N LEU A 34 -0.47 8.35 -3.95
CA LEU A 34 -0.64 7.28 -2.98
C LEU A 34 -1.29 7.78 -1.69
N GLU A 35 -2.49 7.27 -1.39
CA GLU A 35 -3.23 7.59 -0.18
C GLU A 35 -3.15 6.46 0.86
N PRO A 36 -2.83 6.77 2.13
CA PRO A 36 -2.87 5.76 3.19
C PRO A 36 -4.33 5.40 3.51
N VAL A 37 -4.62 4.11 3.46
CA VAL A 37 -5.91 3.53 3.83
C VAL A 37 -5.67 2.48 4.89
N GLN A 38 -6.43 2.55 5.97
CA GLN A 38 -6.38 1.59 7.07
C GLN A 38 -7.57 0.67 6.94
N PHE A 39 -7.29 -0.63 6.97
CA PHE A 39 -8.31 -1.66 6.94
C PHE A 39 -8.40 -2.35 8.29
N GLU A 40 -9.64 -2.61 8.72
CA GLU A 40 -9.91 -3.37 9.93
C GLU A 40 -9.76 -4.87 9.68
N ASP A 41 -9.63 -5.60 10.78
CA ASP A 41 -9.52 -7.05 10.76
C ASP A 41 -10.79 -7.69 10.19
N GLY A 42 -10.62 -8.58 9.21
CA GLY A 42 -11.72 -9.24 8.50
C GLY A 42 -12.31 -8.45 7.32
N GLU A 43 -11.85 -7.23 7.07
CA GLU A 43 -12.29 -6.46 5.90
C GLU A 43 -11.62 -6.95 4.61
N LYS A 44 -12.40 -7.03 3.53
CA LYS A 44 -11.89 -7.49 2.23
C LYS A 44 -11.24 -6.31 1.51
N ILE A 45 -9.92 -6.28 1.47
CA ILE A 45 -9.12 -5.24 0.80
C ILE A 45 -9.31 -5.31 -0.72
N VAL A 46 -9.28 -6.51 -1.30
CA VAL A 46 -9.47 -6.77 -2.73
C VAL A 46 -10.28 -8.04 -2.91
N VAL A 47 -11.29 -7.98 -3.78
CA VAL A 47 -12.15 -9.12 -4.11
C VAL A 47 -11.88 -9.53 -5.55
N GLN A 48 -11.37 -10.74 -5.75
CA GLN A 48 -11.16 -11.27 -7.09
C GLN A 48 -12.50 -11.41 -7.83
N GLY A 49 -12.58 -10.82 -9.03
CA GLY A 49 -13.76 -10.85 -9.88
C GLY A 49 -14.58 -9.55 -9.90
N GLU A 50 -14.28 -8.61 -9.00
CA GLU A 50 -14.81 -7.24 -9.08
C GLU A 50 -13.95 -6.40 -10.04
N PRO A 51 -14.55 -5.53 -10.87
CA PRO A 51 -13.79 -4.55 -11.63
C PRO A 51 -13.12 -3.58 -10.66
N GLY A 52 -11.78 -3.57 -10.65
CA GLY A 52 -10.99 -2.66 -9.84
C GLY A 52 -9.81 -2.14 -10.65
N ASP A 53 -9.73 -0.83 -10.80
CA ASP A 53 -8.61 -0.11 -11.40
C ASP A 53 -7.64 0.45 -10.33
N ASP A 54 -7.88 0.09 -9.06
CA ASP A 54 -7.09 0.56 -7.92
C ASP A 54 -5.88 -0.34 -7.64
N PHE A 55 -4.72 0.28 -7.44
CA PHE A 55 -3.49 -0.42 -7.07
C PHE A 55 -3.19 -0.24 -5.59
N PHE A 56 -3.04 -1.34 -4.84
CA PHE A 56 -2.78 -1.33 -3.40
C PHE A 56 -1.36 -1.81 -3.08
N ILE A 57 -0.65 -1.05 -2.24
CA ILE A 57 0.67 -1.43 -1.73
C ILE A 57 0.63 -1.55 -0.21
N ILE A 58 0.93 -2.74 0.31
CA ILE A 58 0.98 -2.98 1.76
C ILE A 58 2.27 -2.39 2.31
N THR A 59 2.15 -1.42 3.21
CA THR A 59 3.32 -0.77 3.83
C THR A 59 3.62 -1.30 5.23
N GLU A 60 2.58 -1.54 6.03
CA GLU A 60 2.74 -2.06 7.38
C GLU A 60 1.61 -3.03 7.71
N VAL A 61 2.00 -4.15 8.34
CA VAL A 61 1.08 -5.16 8.85
C VAL A 61 1.35 -5.30 10.35
N ALA A 62 0.39 -4.87 11.17
CA ALA A 62 0.47 -5.09 12.61
C ALA A 62 0.03 -6.54 12.93
N CYS A 63 0.94 -7.47 12.73
CA CYS A 63 0.76 -8.86 13.15
C CYS A 63 0.92 -8.95 14.69
N ARG A 64 -0.19 -9.09 15.41
CA ARG A 64 -0.11 -9.47 16.83
C ARG A 64 0.22 -10.94 16.93
N ALA A 65 1.50 -11.26 17.20
CA ALA A 65 1.93 -12.61 17.50
C ALA A 65 1.15 -13.13 18.72
N SER A 66 0.21 -14.03 18.49
CA SER A 66 -0.51 -14.75 19.53
C SER A 66 0.05 -16.17 19.56
N CYS A 67 0.60 -16.60 20.71
CA CYS A 67 1.14 -17.95 20.91
C CYS A 67 0.07 -19.07 20.90
N VAL A 68 -1.12 -18.81 20.35
CA VAL A 68 -2.26 -19.73 20.35
C VAL A 68 -2.58 -20.07 18.89
N PRO A 69 -2.85 -21.34 18.54
CA PRO A 69 -3.31 -21.73 17.20
C PRO A 69 -4.75 -21.24 16.99
N ARG A 70 -4.92 -19.93 16.79
CA ARG A 70 -6.13 -19.30 16.29
C ARG A 70 -5.80 -18.62 14.97
N PRO A 71 -6.77 -18.53 14.03
CA PRO A 71 -6.56 -17.77 12.81
C PRO A 71 -6.06 -16.38 13.21
N LEU A 72 -4.89 -16.04 12.67
CA LEU A 72 -4.15 -14.83 12.95
C LEU A 72 -5.03 -13.66 12.49
N HIS A 73 -5.75 -13.03 13.42
CA HIS A 73 -6.49 -11.81 13.14
C HIS A 73 -5.46 -10.68 13.07
N VAL A 74 -5.27 -10.16 11.86
CA VAL A 74 -4.27 -9.14 11.54
C VAL A 74 -4.91 -7.81 11.89
N GLY A 75 -4.54 -7.23 13.03
CA GLY A 75 -5.00 -5.89 13.38
C GLY A 75 -4.35 -4.88 12.44
N GLY A 76 -5.15 -4.00 11.82
CA GLY A 76 -4.71 -2.79 11.15
C GLY A 76 -3.66 -3.00 10.06
N VAL A 77 -4.11 -3.20 8.82
CA VAL A 77 -3.23 -3.14 7.65
C VAL A 77 -3.25 -1.72 7.11
N GLU A 78 -2.09 -1.07 7.07
CA GLU A 78 -1.93 0.22 6.38
C GLU A 78 -1.43 -0.04 4.96
N VAL A 79 -2.35 0.12 4.01
CA VAL A 79 -2.10 0.00 2.56
C VAL A 79 -2.18 1.36 1.91
N ARG A 80 -1.44 1.51 0.81
CA ARG A 80 -1.47 2.70 -0.02
C ARG A 80 -2.22 2.40 -1.31
N ALA A 81 -3.31 3.12 -1.54
CA ALA A 81 -4.09 3.01 -2.76
C ALA A 81 -3.64 4.08 -3.77
N TRP A 82 -3.51 3.70 -5.04
CA TRP A 82 -3.33 4.61 -6.16
C TRP A 82 -4.57 4.56 -7.05
N ARG A 83 -5.17 5.73 -7.31
CA ARG A 83 -6.22 5.95 -8.32
C ARG A 83 -5.61 6.62 -9.55
N GLY A 84 -5.44 5.86 -10.63
CA GLY A 84 -5.06 6.41 -11.93
C GLY A 84 -6.27 6.95 -12.71
N PRO A 85 -6.11 7.97 -13.55
CA PRO A 85 -7.07 8.25 -14.60
C PRO A 85 -6.93 7.19 -15.72
N LEU A 86 -8.06 6.58 -16.08
CA LEU A 86 -8.22 5.74 -17.29
C LEU A 86 -7.89 6.54 -18.56
#